data_AF-A0A0M0J4M3-F1
#
_entry.id   AF-A0A0M0J4M3-F1
#
_cell.length_a   1.000
_cell.length_b   1.000
_cell.length_c   1.000
_cell.angle_alpha   90.00
_cell.angle_beta   90.00
_cell.angle_gamma   90.00
#
_symmetry.space_group_name_H-M   'P 1'
#
loop_
_entity.id
_entity.type
_entity.pdbx_description
1 polymer ?
#
loop_
_entity_poly.entity_id
_entity_poly.type
_entity_poly.pdbx_seq_one_letter_code
_entity_poly.pdbx_strand_id
1 'polypeptide(L)'
;MTDDTLHEYIRQVGFHNNKVRFIKETTRLLLERHEGEVPRTMDALLDLPGVGPKMAIILMRVAFDETVGISVDTHVHRICNQLGWAGAQGSKTPEKTRKVIEGWMPRHIWPDVNLLLVGLGQEVQTEKAKLIGKCLQCSDPSAALRLLDTLGVNVEKERAKHGL
;
A
#
# COMPACT_ATOMS: atom_id res chain seq x y z
N MET A 1 -22.52 8.76 20.98
CA MET A 1 -21.10 8.91 21.36
C MET A 1 -20.64 10.33 21.00
N THR A 2 -20.02 11.04 21.93
CA THR A 2 -19.51 12.40 21.72
C THR A 2 -18.16 12.36 20.98
N ASP A 3 -17.71 13.52 20.49
CA ASP A 3 -16.41 13.63 19.81
C ASP A 3 -15.27 13.35 20.78
N ASP A 4 -15.33 13.88 22.00
CA ASP A 4 -14.31 13.67 23.04
C ASP A 4 -14.15 12.19 23.40
N THR A 5 -15.26 11.46 23.54
CA THR A 5 -15.20 10.01 23.82
C THR A 5 -14.54 9.25 22.68
N LEU A 6 -14.91 9.53 21.42
CA LEU A 6 -14.31 8.85 20.27
C LEU A 6 -12.83 9.24 20.12
N HIS A 7 -12.50 10.51 20.35
CA HIS A 7 -11.13 11.01 20.36
C HIS A 7 -10.25 10.21 21.32
N GLU A 8 -10.71 10.02 22.57
CA GLU A 8 -9.95 9.26 23.57
C GLU A 8 -9.69 7.81 23.14
N TYR A 9 -10.62 7.19 22.40
CA TYR A 9 -10.42 5.83 21.89
C TYR A 9 -9.38 5.73 20.77
N ILE A 10 -9.21 6.77 19.96
CA ILE A 10 -8.35 6.71 18.75
C ILE A 10 -7.17 7.68 18.78
N ARG A 11 -6.92 8.38 19.90
CA ARG A 11 -5.87 9.41 20.03
C ARG A 11 -4.46 8.93 19.68
N GLN A 12 -4.17 7.64 19.85
CA GLN A 12 -2.87 7.04 19.51
C GLN A 12 -2.61 7.00 18.00
N VAL A 13 -3.66 7.12 17.19
CA VAL A 13 -3.55 7.07 15.73
C VAL A 13 -3.26 8.47 15.19
N GLY A 14 -2.33 8.57 14.24
CA GLY A 14 -2.06 9.83 13.54
C GLY A 14 -3.31 10.40 12.86
N PHE A 15 -3.42 11.74 12.85
CA PHE A 15 -4.55 12.51 12.32
C PHE A 15 -5.91 12.16 12.94
N HIS A 16 -5.93 11.71 14.21
CA HIS A 16 -7.15 11.28 14.89
C HIS A 16 -8.26 12.36 14.88
N ASN A 17 -7.94 13.65 15.03
CA ASN A 17 -8.93 14.74 14.99
C ASN A 17 -9.79 14.71 13.72
N ASN A 18 -9.16 14.56 12.55
CA ASN A 18 -9.89 14.43 11.28
C ASN A 18 -10.63 13.10 11.20
N LYS A 19 -10.05 12.01 11.72
CA LYS A 19 -10.68 10.68 11.72
C LYS A 19 -11.93 10.62 12.58
N VAL A 20 -11.97 11.30 13.74
CA VAL A 20 -13.19 11.41 14.57
C VAL A 20 -14.33 11.96 13.72
N ARG A 21 -14.09 13.09 13.04
CA ARG A 21 -15.09 13.71 12.16
C ARG A 21 -15.51 12.77 11.03
N PHE A 22 -14.54 12.20 10.30
CA PHE A 22 -14.82 11.33 9.15
C PHE A 22 -15.55 10.04 9.52
N ILE A 23 -15.23 9.42 10.67
CA ILE A 23 -15.92 8.21 11.15
C ILE A 23 -17.39 8.54 11.43
N LYS A 24 -17.67 9.60 12.18
CA LYS A 24 -19.04 9.99 12.52
C LYS A 24 -19.86 10.40 11.31
N GLU A 25 -19.24 11.15 10.39
CA GLU A 25 -19.91 11.58 9.18
C GLU A 25 -20.17 10.42 8.22
N THR A 26 -19.20 9.52 8.05
CA THR A 26 -19.37 8.28 7.27
C THR A 26 -20.50 7.44 7.85
N THR A 27 -20.50 7.12 9.15
CA THR A 27 -21.55 6.26 9.73
C THR A 27 -22.94 6.87 9.61
N ARG A 28 -23.06 8.20 9.75
CA ARG A 28 -24.31 8.92 9.49
C ARG A 28 -24.76 8.78 8.03
N LEU A 29 -23.86 9.00 7.06
CA LEU A 29 -24.18 8.87 5.63
C LEU A 29 -24.59 7.44 5.26
N LEU A 30 -23.94 6.43 5.84
CA LEU A 30 -24.30 5.03 5.62
C LEU A 30 -25.73 4.75 6.10
N LEU A 31 -26.11 5.21 7.29
CA LEU A 31 -27.48 5.05 7.81
C LEU A 31 -28.52 5.81 6.98
N GLU A 32 -28.22 7.04 6.55
CA GLU A 32 -29.17 7.90 5.83
C GLU A 32 -29.34 7.52 4.36
N ARG A 33 -28.28 7.08 3.68
CA ARG A 33 -28.24 6.93 2.21
C ARG A 33 -27.98 5.53 1.71
N HIS A 34 -27.49 4.65 2.58
CA HIS A 34 -27.08 3.30 2.21
C HIS A 34 -27.69 2.23 3.13
N GLU A 35 -28.79 2.54 3.82
CA GLU A 35 -29.54 1.59 4.68
C GLU A 35 -28.67 0.96 5.79
N GLY A 36 -27.62 1.65 6.20
CA GLY A 36 -26.64 1.16 7.18
C GLY A 36 -25.58 0.20 6.61
N GLU A 37 -25.59 -0.06 5.30
CA GLU A 37 -24.61 -0.92 4.64
C GLU A 37 -23.49 -0.13 3.96
N VAL A 38 -22.31 -0.76 3.84
CA VAL A 38 -21.18 -0.19 3.09
C VAL A 38 -21.45 -0.36 1.59
N PRO A 39 -21.41 0.72 0.79
CA PRO A 39 -21.71 0.64 -0.64
C PRO A 39 -20.66 -0.18 -1.40
N ARG A 40 -21.10 -0.87 -2.45
CA ARG A 40 -20.28 -1.76 -3.29
C ARG A 40 -19.82 -1.14 -4.60
N THR A 41 -19.86 0.18 -4.73
CA THR A 41 -19.42 0.87 -5.95
C THR A 41 -18.31 1.87 -5.62
N MET A 42 -17.36 1.99 -6.54
CA MET A 42 -16.22 2.89 -6.37
C MET A 42 -16.66 4.34 -6.17
N ASP A 43 -17.62 4.83 -6.95
CA ASP A 43 -18.09 6.22 -6.86
C ASP A 43 -18.73 6.50 -5.50
N ALA A 44 -19.61 5.63 -5.02
CA ALA A 44 -20.24 5.81 -3.71
C ALA A 44 -19.24 5.69 -2.55
N LEU A 45 -18.20 4.86 -2.69
CA LEU A 45 -17.12 4.78 -1.70
C LEU A 45 -16.27 6.05 -1.69
N LEU A 46 -15.99 6.65 -2.84
CA LEU A 46 -15.24 7.90 -2.96
C LEU A 46 -16.01 9.12 -2.43
N ASP A 47 -17.33 9.05 -2.41
CA ASP A 47 -18.19 10.06 -1.80
C ASP A 47 -18.16 10.03 -0.26
N LEU A 48 -17.61 8.96 0.36
CA LEU A 48 -17.48 8.88 1.81
C LEU A 48 -16.31 9.76 2.31
N PRO A 49 -16.51 10.54 3.38
CA PRO A 49 -15.49 11.46 3.88
C PRO A 49 -14.25 10.71 4.37
N GLY A 50 -13.09 11.13 3.89
CA GLY A 50 -11.80 10.50 4.22
C GLY A 50 -11.46 9.26 3.40
N VAL A 51 -12.32 8.84 2.47
CA VAL A 51 -12.07 7.71 1.56
C VAL A 51 -11.56 8.22 0.22
N GLY A 52 -10.27 8.06 -0.03
CA GLY A 52 -9.68 8.30 -1.35
C GLY A 52 -9.59 7.04 -2.21
N PRO A 53 -9.13 7.14 -3.48
CA PRO A 53 -9.03 6.01 -4.42
C PRO A 53 -8.31 4.79 -3.86
N LYS A 54 -7.18 5.00 -3.18
CA LYS A 54 -6.41 3.94 -2.54
C LYS A 54 -7.23 3.17 -1.49
N MET A 55 -7.99 3.88 -0.66
CA MET A 55 -8.79 3.26 0.39
C MET A 55 -10.02 2.55 -0.18
N ALA A 56 -10.68 3.13 -1.19
CA ALA A 56 -11.81 2.50 -1.87
C ALA A 56 -11.39 1.18 -2.56
N ILE A 57 -10.25 1.16 -3.27
CA ILE A 57 -9.73 -0.06 -3.91
C ILE A 57 -9.44 -1.16 -2.88
N ILE A 58 -8.79 -0.81 -1.75
CA ILE A 58 -8.54 -1.78 -0.67
C ILE A 58 -9.86 -2.33 -0.12
N LEU A 59 -10.84 -1.44 0.12
CA LEU A 59 -12.13 -1.84 0.67
C LEU A 59 -12.85 -2.82 -0.26
N MET A 60 -12.92 -2.52 -1.57
CA MET A 60 -13.54 -3.42 -2.56
C MET A 60 -12.92 -4.82 -2.51
N ARG A 61 -11.60 -4.90 -2.39
CA ARG A 61 -10.91 -6.18 -2.31
C ARG A 61 -11.18 -6.89 -0.98
N VAL A 62 -11.04 -6.20 0.16
CA VAL A 62 -11.09 -6.83 1.49
C VAL A 62 -12.51 -7.18 1.91
N ALA A 63 -13.48 -6.30 1.64
CA ALA A 63 -14.86 -6.47 2.08
C ALA A 63 -15.70 -7.31 1.11
N PHE A 64 -15.41 -7.24 -0.20
CA PHE A 64 -16.25 -7.84 -1.24
C PHE A 64 -15.51 -8.86 -2.13
N ASP A 65 -14.23 -9.12 -1.88
CA ASP A 65 -13.37 -9.97 -2.72
C ASP A 65 -13.21 -9.46 -4.17
N GLU A 66 -13.54 -8.19 -4.43
CA GLU A 66 -13.58 -7.61 -5.78
C GLU A 66 -12.29 -6.87 -6.13
N THR A 67 -11.67 -7.29 -7.24
CA THR A 67 -10.42 -6.68 -7.73
C THR A 67 -10.71 -5.64 -8.81
N VAL A 68 -10.84 -4.39 -8.37
CA VAL A 68 -11.16 -3.23 -9.22
C VAL A 68 -9.94 -2.42 -9.66
N GLY A 69 -8.78 -2.64 -9.04
CA GLY A 69 -7.54 -1.92 -9.34
C GLY A 69 -6.40 -2.31 -8.42
N ILE A 70 -5.23 -1.72 -8.63
CA ILE A 70 -4.07 -1.88 -7.76
C ILE A 70 -4.03 -0.72 -6.76
N SER A 71 -4.06 -1.05 -5.46
CA SER A 71 -3.86 -0.05 -4.41
C SER A 71 -2.39 0.38 -4.38
N VAL A 72 -2.13 1.66 -4.66
CA VAL A 72 -0.78 2.24 -4.61
C VAL A 72 -0.70 3.25 -3.47
N ASP A 73 0.13 2.93 -2.47
CA ASP A 73 0.50 3.85 -1.40
C ASP A 73 1.94 4.37 -1.59
N THR A 74 2.49 5.02 -0.57
CA THR A 74 3.86 5.57 -0.64
C THR A 74 4.93 4.48 -0.78
N HIS A 75 4.75 3.30 -0.17
CA HIS A 75 5.70 2.20 -0.29
C HIS A 75 5.66 1.59 -1.68
N VAL A 76 4.45 1.25 -2.18
CA VAL A 76 4.25 0.72 -3.53
C VAL A 76 4.76 1.71 -4.56
N HIS A 77 4.38 2.98 -4.43
CA HIS A 77 4.81 4.05 -5.34
C HIS A 77 6.33 4.14 -5.44
N ARG A 78 7.02 4.15 -4.30
CA ARG A 78 8.48 4.26 -4.25
C ARG A 78 9.14 3.02 -4.87
N ILE A 79 8.70 1.82 -4.48
CA ILE A 79 9.28 0.57 -5.00
C ILE A 79 9.07 0.47 -6.52
N CYS A 80 7.87 0.75 -7.02
CA CYS A 80 7.63 0.73 -8.46
C CYS A 80 8.52 1.73 -9.23
N ASN A 81 8.82 2.89 -8.65
CA ASN A 81 9.78 3.82 -9.25
C ASN A 81 11.22 3.27 -9.22
N GLN A 82 11.67 2.72 -8.09
CA GLN A 82 13.02 2.14 -7.95
C GLN A 82 13.25 0.95 -8.89
N LEU A 83 12.22 0.13 -9.11
CA LEU A 83 12.26 -1.00 -10.03
C LEU A 83 12.07 -0.61 -11.51
N GLY A 84 11.84 0.67 -11.82
CA GLY A 84 11.53 1.13 -13.18
C GLY A 84 10.15 0.71 -13.70
N TRP A 85 9.29 0.17 -12.85
CA TRP A 85 7.94 -0.29 -13.18
C TRP A 85 6.96 0.87 -13.45
N ALA A 86 7.26 2.05 -12.92
CA ALA A 86 6.49 3.27 -13.10
C ALA A 86 6.74 3.98 -14.45
N GLY A 87 7.40 3.31 -15.40
CA GLY A 87 7.75 3.82 -16.73
C GLY A 87 9.16 4.40 -16.81
N ALA A 88 9.63 4.69 -18.04
CA ALA A 88 11.02 5.09 -18.31
C ALA A 88 11.49 6.34 -17.56
N GLN A 89 10.58 7.27 -17.25
CA GLN A 89 10.86 8.51 -16.51
C GLN A 89 10.38 8.44 -15.05
N GLY A 90 9.89 7.28 -14.62
CA GLY A 90 9.15 7.13 -13.38
C GLY A 90 7.82 7.91 -13.36
N SER A 91 7.20 7.93 -12.19
CA SER A 91 5.94 8.62 -11.94
C SER A 91 6.06 9.52 -10.73
N LYS A 92 5.43 10.71 -10.81
CA LYS A 92 5.41 11.71 -9.72
C LYS A 92 4.29 11.51 -8.70
N THR A 93 3.29 10.68 -9.01
CA THR A 93 2.15 10.48 -8.11
C THR A 93 1.77 9.00 -7.98
N PRO A 94 1.22 8.57 -6.83
CA PRO A 94 0.70 7.22 -6.65
C PRO A 94 -0.33 6.84 -7.71
N GLU A 95 -1.26 7.75 -8.04
CA GLU A 95 -2.31 7.49 -9.03
C GLU A 95 -1.76 7.31 -10.46
N LYS A 96 -0.76 8.09 -10.86
CA LYS A 96 -0.09 7.87 -12.15
C LYS A 96 0.65 6.53 -12.16
N THR A 97 1.25 6.16 -11.04
CA THR A 97 1.95 4.86 -10.91
C THR A 97 0.97 3.71 -11.09
N ARG A 98 -0.18 3.78 -10.40
CA ARG A 98 -1.28 2.81 -10.55
C ARG A 98 -1.64 2.59 -12.00
N LYS A 99 -1.96 3.67 -12.73
CA LYS A 99 -2.33 3.60 -14.16
C LYS A 99 -1.26 2.95 -15.02
N VAL A 100 0.02 3.24 -14.76
CA VAL A 100 1.13 2.63 -15.49
C VAL A 100 1.21 1.14 -15.21
N ILE A 101 1.23 0.73 -13.93
CA ILE A 101 1.39 -0.69 -13.58
C ILE A 101 0.16 -1.51 -13.96
N GLU A 102 -1.07 -0.98 -13.82
CA GLU A 102 -2.29 -1.63 -14.31
C GLU A 102 -2.27 -1.83 -15.84
N GLY A 103 -1.54 -0.99 -16.58
CA GLY A 103 -1.46 -1.06 -18.04
C GLY A 103 -0.70 -2.27 -18.59
N TRP A 104 0.20 -2.88 -17.81
CA TRP A 104 1.02 -4.01 -18.25
C TRP A 104 0.99 -5.21 -17.31
N MET A 105 0.60 -5.02 -16.05
CA MET A 105 0.62 -6.08 -15.05
C MET A 105 -0.58 -7.02 -15.21
N PRO A 106 -0.38 -8.36 -15.24
CA PRO A 106 -1.48 -9.30 -15.36
C PRO A 106 -2.54 -9.14 -14.26
N ARG A 107 -3.82 -9.06 -14.63
CA ARG A 107 -4.91 -8.74 -13.66
C ARG A 107 -4.99 -9.70 -12.47
N HIS A 108 -4.62 -10.97 -12.66
CA HIS A 108 -4.68 -11.98 -11.60
C HIS A 108 -3.72 -11.72 -10.43
N ILE A 109 -2.65 -10.94 -10.61
CA ILE A 109 -1.71 -10.63 -9.53
C ILE A 109 -2.04 -9.34 -8.77
N TRP A 110 -2.93 -8.50 -9.32
CA TRP A 110 -3.28 -7.21 -8.73
C TRP A 110 -3.69 -7.26 -7.25
N PRO A 111 -4.43 -8.28 -6.77
CA PRO A 111 -4.79 -8.40 -5.35
C PRO A 111 -3.61 -8.38 -4.40
N ASP A 112 -2.48 -8.97 -4.82
CA ASP A 112 -1.35 -9.26 -3.96
C ASP A 112 -0.31 -8.14 -3.96
N VAL A 113 -0.29 -7.32 -5.03
CA VAL A 113 0.73 -6.29 -5.26
C VAL A 113 0.89 -5.37 -4.05
N ASN A 114 -0.23 -4.84 -3.53
CA ASN A 114 -0.17 -3.89 -2.43
C ASN A 114 0.44 -4.54 -1.18
N LEU A 115 -0.08 -5.71 -0.78
CA LEU A 115 0.37 -6.41 0.42
C LEU A 115 1.86 -6.76 0.34
N LEU A 116 2.29 -7.32 -0.79
CA LEU A 116 3.67 -7.73 -1.01
C LEU A 116 4.64 -6.54 -0.99
N LEU A 117 4.33 -5.48 -1.74
CA LEU A 117 5.23 -4.34 -1.87
C LEU A 117 5.22 -3.43 -0.64
N VAL A 118 4.10 -3.33 0.08
CA VAL A 118 4.09 -2.63 1.38
C VAL A 118 4.99 -3.34 2.38
N GLY A 119 4.85 -4.67 2.52
CA GLY A 119 5.69 -5.46 3.41
C GLY A 119 7.18 -5.33 3.06
N LEU A 120 7.54 -5.51 1.79
CA LEU A 120 8.91 -5.30 1.32
C LEU A 120 9.39 -3.86 1.58
N GLY A 121 8.55 -2.87 1.30
CA GLY A 121 8.88 -1.46 1.45
C GLY A 121 9.15 -1.04 2.89
N GLN A 122 8.48 -1.70 3.85
CA GLN A 122 8.74 -1.55 5.27
C GLN A 122 10.07 -2.21 5.66
N GLU A 123 10.27 -3.49 5.30
CA GLU A 123 11.50 -4.22 5.64
C GLU A 123 12.76 -3.56 5.10
N VAL A 124 12.71 -3.04 3.86
CA VAL A 124 13.81 -2.26 3.25
C VAL A 124 14.16 -0.99 4.05
N GLN A 125 13.20 -0.41 4.77
CA GLN A 125 13.43 0.82 5.55
C GLN A 125 13.87 0.53 6.98
N THR A 126 13.25 -0.43 7.65
CA THR A 126 13.39 -0.61 9.10
C THR A 126 14.25 -1.81 9.48
N GLU A 127 14.30 -2.86 8.66
CA GLU A 127 14.83 -4.18 9.02
C GLU A 127 15.91 -4.68 8.05
N LYS A 128 16.74 -3.78 7.54
CA LYS A 128 17.70 -4.06 6.44
C LYS A 128 18.59 -5.27 6.68
N ALA A 129 19.19 -5.39 7.86
CA ALA A 129 20.09 -6.50 8.18
C ALA A 129 19.35 -7.85 8.20
N LYS A 130 18.14 -7.88 8.76
CA LYS A 130 17.29 -9.07 8.78
C LYS A 130 16.86 -9.45 7.37
N LEU A 131 16.48 -8.47 6.55
CA LEU A 131 16.11 -8.67 5.15
C LEU A 131 17.27 -9.26 4.34
N ILE A 132 18.50 -8.73 4.49
CA ILE A 132 19.69 -9.29 3.85
C ILE A 132 19.92 -10.73 4.29
N GLY A 133 19.79 -11.03 5.58
CA GLY A 133 19.89 -12.39 6.10
C GLY A 133 18.90 -13.36 5.45
N LYS A 134 17.64 -12.93 5.22
CA LYS A 134 16.65 -13.73 4.47
C LYS A 134 17.07 -13.92 3.01
N CYS A 135 17.58 -12.88 2.34
CA CYS A 135 18.04 -12.96 0.96
C CYS A 135 19.22 -13.92 0.79
N LEU A 136 20.11 -14.02 1.76
CA LEU A 136 21.22 -14.97 1.73
C LEU A 136 20.77 -16.44 1.84
N GLN A 137 19.55 -16.70 2.33
CA GLN A 137 19.00 -18.03 2.53
C GLN A 137 18.05 -18.48 1.41
N CYS A 138 17.80 -17.64 0.40
CA CYS A 138 16.90 -18.00 -0.70
C CYS A 138 17.61 -18.88 -1.74
N SER A 139 16.85 -19.35 -2.73
CA SER A 139 17.36 -20.21 -3.81
C SER A 139 18.36 -19.52 -4.74
N ASP A 140 18.27 -18.19 -4.90
CA ASP A 140 19.24 -17.37 -5.65
C ASP A 140 19.61 -16.11 -4.85
N PRO A 141 20.59 -16.23 -3.93
CA PRO A 141 21.05 -15.11 -3.12
C PRO A 141 21.62 -13.95 -3.94
N SER A 142 22.30 -14.23 -5.05
CA SER A 142 22.90 -13.17 -5.88
C SER A 142 21.81 -12.31 -6.53
N ALA A 143 20.75 -12.92 -7.08
CA ALA A 143 19.60 -12.17 -7.60
C ALA A 143 18.86 -11.39 -6.51
N ALA A 144 18.66 -11.99 -5.33
CA ALA A 144 17.99 -11.32 -4.22
C ALA A 144 18.78 -10.09 -3.73
N LEU A 145 20.10 -10.19 -3.62
CA LEU A 145 20.95 -9.04 -3.25
C LEU A 145 21.00 -7.97 -4.36
N ARG A 146 20.89 -8.32 -5.65
CA ARG A 146 20.73 -7.34 -6.75
C ARG A 146 19.42 -6.56 -6.65
N LEU A 147 18.33 -7.24 -6.26
CA LEU A 147 17.06 -6.59 -6.02
C LEU A 147 17.16 -5.59 -4.86
N LEU A 148 17.75 -5.98 -3.73
CA LEU A 148 17.90 -5.09 -2.57
C LEU A 148 18.75 -3.85 -2.88
N ASP A 149 19.82 -4.03 -3.64
CA ASP A 149 20.69 -2.96 -4.13
C ASP A 149 19.92 -1.95 -4.99
N THR A 150 19.09 -2.45 -5.92
CA THR A 150 18.16 -1.62 -6.73
C THR A 150 17.18 -0.84 -5.85
N LEU A 151 16.77 -1.41 -4.71
CA LEU A 151 15.89 -0.76 -3.73
C LEU A 151 16.62 0.19 -2.76
N GLY A 152 17.93 0.41 -2.95
CA GLY A 152 18.74 1.34 -2.18
C GLY A 152 19.29 0.77 -0.86
N VAL A 153 19.36 -0.56 -0.72
CA VAL A 153 20.02 -1.22 0.41
C VAL A 153 21.47 -1.50 0.05
N ASN A 154 22.42 -0.99 0.84
CA ASN A 154 23.84 -1.32 0.64
C ASN A 154 24.10 -2.79 1.01
N VAL A 155 24.49 -3.59 0.01
CA VAL A 155 24.78 -5.03 0.14
C VAL A 155 26.22 -5.40 -0.24
N GLU A 156 27.08 -4.42 -0.53
CA GLU A 156 28.43 -4.66 -1.07
C GLU A 156 29.28 -5.54 -0.16
N LYS A 157 29.26 -5.26 1.15
CA LYS A 157 29.99 -6.05 2.15
C LYS A 157 29.54 -7.50 2.19
N GLU A 158 28.23 -7.74 2.10
CA GLU A 158 27.67 -9.09 2.19
C GLU A 158 27.89 -9.88 0.90
N ARG A 159 27.86 -9.22 -0.26
CA ARG A 159 28.27 -9.84 -1.54
C ARG A 159 29.72 -10.29 -1.51
N ALA A 160 30.64 -9.39 -1.11
CA ALA A 160 32.06 -9.70 -1.01
C ALA A 160 32.35 -10.86 -0.04
N LYS A 161 31.65 -10.90 1.10
CA LYS A 161 31.80 -11.94 2.13
C LYS A 161 31.37 -13.32 1.65
N HIS A 162 30.36 -13.42 0.79
CA HIS A 162 29.79 -14.69 0.33
C HIS A 162 30.19 -15.07 -1.10
N GLY A 163 31.01 -14.24 -1.78
CA GLY A 163 31.45 -14.50 -3.16
C GLY A 163 30.32 -14.40 -4.20
N LEU A 164 29.35 -13.48 -3.99
CA LEU A 164 28.11 -13.33 -4.78
C LEU A 164 28.07 -12.09 -5.67
#